data_AF-Q55AN3-F1
#
_entry.id   AF-Q55AN3-F1
#
_cell.length_a   1.000
_cell.length_b   1.000
_cell.length_c   1.000
_cell.angle_alpha   90.00
_cell.angle_beta   90.00
_cell.angle_gamma   90.00
#
_symmetry.space_group_name_H-M   'P 1'
#
loop_
_entity.id
_entity.type
_entity.pdbx_description
1 polymer ?
#
loop_
_entity_poly.entity_id
_entity_poly.type
_entity_poly.pdbx_seq_one_letter_code
_entity_poly.pdbx_strand_id
1 'polypeptide(L)'
;MSNFFKKLSVLEADYSKALLKLVKSTGQKKLISNPFLDGSLKESWKISLNELEQVGNQHLIFSNLNNDLSTGIDKMVKDKDNIRKKLTNDGQKLTKDMKAQIEVCQKAKLNYHKLSKEAEVAHTLLSKGQADPKMKQDKVSQLSSKASQASEKAQQADMEYREILNTTNIKQDEYYNTDMPTLLKEFQTFEEDRIVQSKDSMEKLAIFVKEIPPVVQHAFEGIEKGAQQIDKDADIRQWVSENRTGVTVPSHIEYQGFEGEAASGNNNSTSSPTNFRVGTYKPPTTQIKEWGLTSKDQSLSSTEKIAKLEQQHQEISQSIRSEVQARSGIEKLIQFYANDPKEQKKAEGELAEADKKIHALKENQKLITAQLEELGKTNLSGSSGGGADLSNSNGAGATGGATRVVRVKGLYDYDATCDTELSFREGDILTVTEQDSSGWWYAELAQSANPSASIGSLGFIPANFVDIIDG
;
A
#
# COMPACT_ATOMS: atom_id res chain seq x y z
N MET A 1 1.83 -22.41 -13.75
CA MET A 1 2.91 -21.44 -14.05
C MET A 1 2.46 -20.01 -13.78
N SER A 2 1.38 -19.49 -14.39
CA SER A 2 0.85 -18.14 -14.10
C SER A 2 0.72 -17.85 -12.59
N ASN A 3 -0.05 -18.68 -11.85
CA ASN A 3 -0.21 -18.53 -10.40
C ASN A 3 1.10 -18.46 -9.61
N PHE A 4 2.16 -19.15 -10.07
CA PHE A 4 3.48 -19.08 -9.43
C PHE A 4 4.10 -17.70 -9.64
N PHE A 5 4.15 -17.22 -10.89
CA PHE A 5 4.67 -15.89 -11.22
C PHE A 5 3.89 -14.78 -10.53
N LYS A 6 2.56 -14.92 -10.38
CA LYS A 6 1.75 -13.96 -9.62
C LYS A 6 2.14 -13.90 -8.15
N LYS A 7 2.33 -15.06 -7.51
CA LYS A 7 2.75 -15.14 -6.11
C LYS A 7 4.18 -14.61 -5.92
N LEU A 8 5.10 -14.94 -6.84
CA LEU A 8 6.46 -14.41 -6.84
C LEU A 8 6.46 -12.89 -6.96
N SER A 9 5.66 -12.34 -7.88
CA SER A 9 5.47 -10.89 -8.03
C SER A 9 5.02 -10.23 -6.72
N VAL A 10 4.03 -10.79 -6.03
CA VAL A 10 3.56 -10.25 -4.74
C VAL A 10 4.66 -10.28 -3.68
N LEU A 11 5.37 -11.41 -3.53
CA LEU A 11 6.47 -11.54 -2.57
C LEU A 11 7.56 -10.49 -2.79
N GLU A 12 7.94 -10.28 -4.04
CA GLU A 12 8.97 -9.30 -4.43
C GLU A 12 8.49 -7.85 -4.25
N ALA A 13 7.21 -7.58 -4.52
CA ALA A 13 6.62 -6.27 -4.25
C ALA A 13 6.60 -5.95 -2.75
N ASP A 14 6.30 -6.94 -1.91
CA ASP A 14 6.24 -6.76 -0.46
C ASP A 14 7.64 -6.50 0.12
N TYR A 15 8.65 -7.27 -0.33
CA TYR A 15 10.05 -7.04 0.03
C TYR A 15 10.51 -5.63 -0.39
N SER A 16 10.30 -5.27 -1.67
CA SER A 16 10.66 -3.96 -2.20
C SER A 16 10.02 -2.82 -1.42
N LYS A 17 8.70 -2.87 -1.18
CA LYS A 17 7.97 -1.84 -0.43
C LYS A 17 8.47 -1.72 1.00
N ALA A 18 8.75 -2.84 1.67
CA ALA A 18 9.28 -2.85 3.03
C ALA A 18 10.67 -2.18 3.10
N LEU A 19 11.57 -2.53 2.16
CA LEU A 19 12.90 -1.94 2.07
C LEU A 19 12.84 -0.43 1.76
N LEU A 20 12.06 -0.03 0.75
CA LEU A 20 11.90 1.38 0.38
C LEU A 20 11.26 2.20 1.51
N LYS A 21 10.31 1.62 2.26
CA LYS A 21 9.73 2.26 3.46
C LYS A 21 10.78 2.43 4.55
N LEU A 22 11.62 1.42 4.80
CA LEU A 22 12.71 1.49 5.77
C LEU A 22 13.69 2.61 5.41
N VAL A 23 14.16 2.62 4.16
CA VAL A 23 15.07 3.67 3.65
C VAL A 23 14.46 5.06 3.79
N LYS A 24 13.20 5.26 3.36
CA LYS A 24 12.51 6.56 3.48
C LYS A 24 12.25 6.99 4.93
N SER A 25 11.91 6.06 5.82
CA SER A 25 11.66 6.36 7.23
C SER A 25 12.94 6.69 8.02
N THR A 26 14.08 6.23 7.51
CA THR A 26 15.42 6.48 8.06
C THR A 26 16.07 7.70 7.40
N GLY A 27 15.80 7.92 6.12
CA GLY A 27 16.40 8.93 5.24
C GLY A 27 15.64 10.26 5.16
N GLN A 28 16.39 11.33 4.87
CA GLN A 28 15.96 12.74 4.86
C GLN A 28 15.54 13.33 6.20
N LYS A 29 14.35 13.05 6.76
CA LYS A 29 13.87 13.80 7.93
C LYS A 29 14.78 13.65 9.16
N LYS A 30 15.12 12.41 9.52
CA LYS A 30 15.96 12.12 10.69
C LYS A 30 17.43 12.51 10.51
N LEU A 31 17.94 12.39 9.28
CA LEU A 31 19.34 12.67 8.97
C LEU A 31 19.61 14.18 8.84
N ILE A 32 18.66 14.93 8.29
CA ILE A 32 18.72 16.40 8.20
C ILE A 32 18.55 17.00 9.60
N SER A 33 17.65 16.44 10.42
CA SER A 33 17.34 16.99 11.74
C SER A 33 18.30 16.59 12.85
N ASN A 34 19.28 15.69 12.61
CA ASN A 34 20.20 15.24 13.66
C ASN A 34 21.42 16.18 13.73
N PRO A 35 21.53 17.03 14.77
CA PRO A 35 22.64 17.99 14.90
C PRO A 35 23.98 17.32 15.26
N PHE A 36 23.97 16.04 15.63
CA PHE A 36 25.17 15.30 16.03
C PHE A 36 25.71 14.38 14.91
N LEU A 37 25.07 14.36 13.75
CA LEU A 37 25.48 13.54 12.61
C LEU A 37 25.86 14.45 11.44
N ASP A 38 27.16 14.60 11.26
CA ASP A 38 27.76 15.47 10.24
C ASP A 38 28.98 14.84 9.56
N GLY A 39 29.61 15.61 8.67
CA GLY A 39 30.86 15.26 8.02
C GLY A 39 30.78 14.02 7.13
N SER A 40 31.91 13.36 6.99
CA SER A 40 32.08 12.12 6.21
C SER A 40 31.20 10.98 6.73
N LEU A 41 30.93 10.91 8.04
CA LEU A 41 30.02 9.91 8.61
C LEU A 41 28.58 10.08 8.09
N LYS A 42 28.06 11.31 8.08
CA LYS A 42 26.73 11.61 7.52
C LYS A 42 26.65 11.24 6.05
N GLU A 43 27.69 11.56 5.29
CA GLU A 43 27.73 11.29 3.86
C GLU A 43 27.79 9.78 3.56
N SER A 44 28.62 9.03 4.29
CA SER A 44 28.67 7.57 4.22
C SER A 44 27.31 6.91 4.47
N TRP A 45 26.57 7.42 5.46
CA TRP A 45 25.22 6.94 5.75
C TRP A 45 24.21 7.28 4.64
N LYS A 46 24.29 8.47 4.02
CA LYS A 46 23.46 8.81 2.85
C LYS A 46 23.73 7.87 1.68
N ILE A 47 25.00 7.59 1.39
CA ILE A 47 25.40 6.64 0.34
C ILE A 47 24.73 5.29 0.63
N SER A 48 24.84 4.78 1.87
CA SER A 48 24.25 3.49 2.24
C SER A 48 22.73 3.45 2.03
N LEU A 49 22.02 4.51 2.40
CA LEU A 49 20.57 4.61 2.19
C LEU A 49 20.21 4.67 0.69
N ASN A 50 20.99 5.43 -0.10
CA ASN A 50 20.78 5.54 -1.54
C ASN A 50 21.03 4.21 -2.26
N GLU A 51 22.09 3.48 -1.91
CA GLU A 51 22.39 2.16 -2.50
C GLU A 51 21.29 1.15 -2.19
N LEU A 52 20.79 1.12 -0.95
CA LEU A 52 19.66 0.26 -0.58
C LEU A 52 18.34 0.67 -1.26
N GLU A 53 18.16 1.96 -1.58
CA GLU A 53 17.03 2.42 -2.39
C GLU A 53 17.08 1.82 -3.80
N GLN A 54 18.26 1.78 -4.44
CA GLN A 54 18.45 1.18 -5.76
C GLN A 54 18.11 -0.31 -5.75
N VAL A 55 18.57 -1.05 -4.73
CA VAL A 55 18.20 -2.47 -4.55
C VAL A 55 16.68 -2.62 -4.42
N GLY A 56 16.04 -1.81 -3.58
CA GLY A 56 14.58 -1.82 -3.42
C GLY A 56 13.84 -1.56 -4.73
N ASN A 57 14.31 -0.62 -5.55
CA ASN A 57 13.73 -0.31 -6.86
C ASN A 57 13.92 -1.45 -7.86
N GLN A 58 15.08 -2.12 -7.86
CA GLN A 58 15.33 -3.26 -8.75
C GLN A 58 14.39 -4.44 -8.42
N HIS A 59 14.14 -4.72 -7.15
CA HIS A 59 13.15 -5.73 -6.73
C HIS A 59 11.71 -5.35 -7.13
N LEU A 60 11.37 -4.05 -7.18
CA LEU A 60 10.08 -3.61 -7.71
C LEU A 60 9.96 -3.88 -9.21
N ILE A 61 11.03 -3.63 -9.98
CA ILE A 61 11.09 -3.94 -11.42
C ILE A 61 10.91 -5.45 -11.62
N PHE A 62 11.64 -6.27 -10.86
CA PHE A 62 11.53 -7.73 -10.90
C PHE A 62 10.10 -8.21 -10.58
N SER A 63 9.45 -7.62 -9.58
CA SER A 63 8.04 -7.88 -9.27
C SER A 63 7.11 -7.62 -10.46
N ASN A 64 7.26 -6.47 -11.13
CA ASN A 64 6.43 -6.07 -12.27
C ASN A 64 6.62 -7.03 -13.46
N LEU A 65 7.87 -7.36 -13.79
CA LEU A 65 8.21 -8.30 -14.87
C LEU A 65 7.61 -9.70 -14.63
N ASN A 66 7.60 -10.18 -13.39
CA ASN A 66 6.92 -11.44 -13.04
C ASN A 66 5.39 -11.34 -13.16
N ASN A 67 4.79 -10.20 -12.84
CA ASN A 67 3.36 -9.99 -13.05
C ASN A 67 2.99 -10.00 -14.54
N ASP A 68 3.84 -9.44 -15.39
CA ASP A 68 3.65 -9.45 -16.84
C ASP A 68 3.76 -10.87 -17.41
N LEU A 69 4.73 -11.67 -16.93
CA LEU A 69 4.80 -13.10 -17.26
C LEU A 69 3.54 -13.86 -16.85
N SER A 70 3.04 -13.63 -15.63
CA SER A 70 1.77 -14.23 -15.17
C SER A 70 0.63 -13.91 -16.14
N THR A 71 0.49 -12.64 -16.50
CA THR A 71 -0.58 -12.15 -17.40
C THR A 71 -0.44 -12.73 -18.81
N GLY A 72 0.79 -12.80 -19.33
CA GLY A 72 1.09 -13.42 -20.64
C GLY A 72 0.72 -14.91 -20.66
N ILE A 73 1.04 -15.64 -19.59
CA ILE A 73 0.69 -17.07 -19.48
C ILE A 73 -0.83 -17.26 -19.36
N ASP A 74 -1.55 -16.42 -18.62
CA ASP A 74 -3.01 -16.49 -18.55
C ASP A 74 -3.67 -16.29 -19.92
N LYS A 75 -3.13 -15.36 -20.73
CA LYS A 75 -3.58 -15.17 -22.11
C LYS A 75 -3.29 -16.41 -22.96
N MET A 76 -2.07 -16.94 -22.92
CA MET A 76 -1.70 -18.17 -23.63
C MET A 76 -2.63 -19.33 -23.26
N VAL A 77 -2.95 -19.51 -21.97
CA VAL A 77 -3.85 -20.59 -21.51
C VAL A 77 -5.25 -20.44 -22.12
N LYS A 78 -5.81 -19.22 -22.15
CA LYS A 78 -7.12 -18.95 -22.77
C LYS A 78 -7.12 -19.23 -24.27
N ASP A 79 -6.11 -18.74 -24.98
CA ASP A 79 -5.99 -18.93 -26.44
C ASP A 79 -5.85 -20.41 -26.78
N LYS A 80 -5.03 -21.14 -26.00
CA LYS A 80 -4.82 -22.59 -26.17
C LYS A 80 -6.05 -23.41 -25.82
N ASP A 81 -6.85 -23.01 -24.83
CA ASP A 81 -8.10 -23.70 -24.50
C ASP A 81 -9.10 -23.67 -25.66
N ASN A 82 -9.20 -22.53 -26.37
CA ASN A 82 -10.06 -22.38 -27.54
C ASN A 82 -9.63 -23.29 -28.69
N ILE A 83 -8.32 -23.33 -28.99
CA ILE A 83 -7.78 -24.19 -30.05
C ILE A 83 -7.98 -25.68 -29.70
N ARG A 84 -7.69 -26.06 -28.45
CA ARG A 84 -7.89 -27.44 -27.98
C ARG A 84 -9.33 -27.90 -28.15
N LYS A 85 -10.31 -27.06 -27.80
CA LYS A 85 -11.74 -27.37 -27.97
C LYS A 85 -12.08 -27.61 -29.44
N LYS A 86 -11.59 -26.75 -30.34
CA LYS A 86 -11.78 -26.93 -31.79
C LYS A 86 -11.22 -28.28 -32.26
N LEU A 87 -9.93 -28.55 -31.99
CA LEU A 87 -9.28 -29.80 -32.42
C LEU A 87 -9.96 -31.05 -31.84
N THR A 88 -10.42 -30.96 -30.58
CA THR A 88 -11.16 -32.05 -29.94
C THR A 88 -12.50 -32.30 -30.62
N ASN A 89 -13.24 -31.24 -30.94
CA ASN A 89 -14.52 -31.34 -31.65
C ASN A 89 -14.34 -31.90 -33.07
N ASP A 90 -13.30 -31.47 -33.78
CA ASP A 90 -12.96 -31.95 -35.12
C ASP A 90 -12.67 -33.47 -35.09
N GLY A 91 -11.88 -33.93 -34.11
CA GLY A 91 -11.61 -35.35 -33.92
C GLY A 91 -12.83 -36.18 -33.51
N GLN A 92 -13.69 -35.64 -32.64
CA GLN A 92 -14.94 -36.28 -32.26
C GLN A 92 -15.88 -36.42 -33.46
N LYS A 93 -16.00 -35.37 -34.28
CA LYS A 93 -16.82 -35.38 -35.50
C LYS A 93 -16.31 -36.42 -36.49
N LEU A 94 -15.00 -36.39 -36.80
CA LEU A 94 -14.38 -37.34 -37.72
C LEU A 94 -14.59 -38.80 -37.27
N THR A 95 -14.39 -39.08 -35.98
CA THR A 95 -14.61 -40.41 -35.39
C THR A 95 -16.08 -40.83 -35.44
N LYS A 96 -17.00 -39.91 -35.15
CA LYS A 96 -18.44 -40.17 -35.18
C LYS A 96 -18.93 -40.47 -36.60
N ASP A 97 -18.51 -39.68 -37.58
CA ASP A 97 -18.90 -39.81 -38.99
C ASP A 97 -18.41 -41.17 -39.54
N MET A 98 -17.18 -41.57 -39.20
CA MET A 98 -16.63 -42.87 -39.57
C MET A 98 -17.38 -44.05 -38.92
N LYS A 99 -17.69 -43.97 -37.62
CA LYS A 99 -18.52 -45.00 -36.95
C LYS A 99 -19.90 -45.14 -37.57
N ALA A 100 -20.56 -44.02 -37.87
CA ALA A 100 -21.87 -44.02 -38.51
C ALA A 100 -21.82 -44.69 -39.90
N GLN A 101 -20.75 -44.45 -40.69
CA GLN A 101 -20.58 -45.11 -41.98
C GLN A 101 -20.40 -46.63 -41.84
N ILE A 102 -19.60 -47.09 -40.86
CA ILE A 102 -19.41 -48.52 -40.59
C ILE A 102 -20.74 -49.18 -40.23
N GLU A 103 -21.57 -48.53 -39.40
CA GLU A 103 -22.90 -49.03 -39.03
C GLU A 103 -23.84 -49.15 -40.25
N VAL A 104 -23.80 -48.20 -41.18
CA VAL A 104 -24.55 -48.26 -42.45
C VAL A 104 -24.11 -49.46 -43.28
N CYS A 105 -22.80 -49.68 -43.44
CA CYS A 105 -22.25 -50.84 -44.13
C CYS A 105 -22.67 -52.17 -43.49
N GLN A 106 -22.63 -52.24 -42.15
CA GLN A 106 -23.04 -53.43 -41.41
C GLN A 106 -24.54 -53.73 -41.59
N LYS A 107 -25.41 -52.70 -41.57
CA LYS A 107 -26.85 -52.85 -41.83
C LYS A 107 -27.14 -53.35 -43.24
N ALA A 108 -26.47 -52.79 -44.25
CA ALA A 108 -26.60 -53.22 -45.65
C ALA A 108 -26.19 -54.69 -45.83
N LYS A 109 -25.05 -55.10 -45.24
CA LYS A 109 -24.61 -56.50 -45.24
C LYS A 109 -25.65 -57.44 -44.62
N LEU A 110 -26.18 -57.09 -43.45
CA LEU A 110 -27.19 -57.91 -42.76
C LEU A 110 -28.49 -58.02 -43.58
N ASN A 111 -28.91 -56.94 -44.24
CA ASN A 111 -30.09 -56.94 -45.11
C ASN A 111 -29.90 -57.84 -46.34
N TYR A 112 -28.76 -57.71 -47.03
CA TYR A 112 -28.38 -58.59 -48.14
C TYR A 112 -28.39 -60.07 -47.71
N HIS A 113 -27.72 -60.42 -46.59
CA HIS A 113 -27.68 -61.79 -46.09
C HIS A 113 -29.08 -62.35 -45.78
N LYS A 114 -29.96 -61.53 -45.18
CA LYS A 114 -31.34 -61.92 -44.88
C LYS A 114 -32.12 -62.21 -46.16
N LEU A 115 -32.11 -61.29 -47.13
CA LEU A 115 -32.88 -61.41 -48.36
C LEU A 115 -32.36 -62.55 -49.26
N SER A 116 -31.05 -62.78 -49.29
CA SER A 116 -30.46 -63.93 -49.99
C SER A 116 -30.90 -65.27 -49.41
N LYS A 117 -30.99 -65.37 -48.08
CA LYS A 117 -31.55 -66.57 -47.42
C LYS A 117 -33.03 -66.77 -47.75
N GLU A 118 -33.82 -65.70 -47.81
CA GLU A 118 -35.23 -65.76 -48.22
C GLU A 118 -35.37 -66.23 -49.68
N ALA A 119 -34.52 -65.75 -50.59
CA ALA A 119 -34.46 -66.19 -51.98
C ALA A 119 -34.10 -67.68 -52.10
N GLU A 120 -33.09 -68.15 -51.36
CA GLU A 120 -32.68 -69.55 -51.32
C GLU A 120 -33.82 -70.48 -50.85
N VAL A 121 -34.54 -70.08 -49.79
CA VAL A 121 -35.71 -70.80 -49.29
C VAL A 121 -36.82 -70.83 -50.34
N ALA A 122 -37.11 -69.70 -51.00
CA ALA A 122 -38.14 -69.63 -52.05
C ALA A 122 -37.79 -70.51 -53.26
N HIS A 123 -36.53 -70.53 -53.70
CA HIS A 123 -36.05 -71.42 -54.76
C HIS A 123 -36.11 -72.90 -54.35
N THR A 124 -35.78 -73.23 -53.10
CA THR A 124 -35.92 -74.59 -52.57
C THR A 124 -37.38 -75.05 -52.59
N LEU A 125 -38.32 -74.17 -52.20
CA LEU A 125 -39.75 -74.47 -52.24
C LEU A 125 -40.27 -74.62 -53.67
N LEU A 126 -39.81 -73.79 -54.61
CA LEU A 126 -40.12 -73.91 -56.03
C LEU A 126 -39.64 -75.26 -56.59
N SER A 127 -38.38 -75.62 -56.35
CA SER A 127 -37.80 -76.89 -56.80
C SER A 127 -38.58 -78.10 -56.26
N LYS A 128 -38.93 -78.09 -54.96
CA LYS A 128 -39.81 -79.11 -54.36
C LYS A 128 -41.20 -79.14 -55.01
N GLY A 129 -41.80 -77.98 -55.26
CA GLY A 129 -43.11 -77.87 -55.90
C GLY A 129 -43.13 -78.34 -57.36
N GLN A 130 -42.02 -78.16 -58.09
CA GLN A 130 -41.84 -78.66 -59.46
C GLN A 130 -41.61 -80.18 -59.50
N ALA A 131 -40.96 -80.73 -58.47
CA ALA A 131 -40.72 -82.16 -58.34
C ALA A 131 -41.93 -82.96 -57.83
N ASP A 132 -42.95 -82.31 -57.25
CA ASP A 132 -44.15 -82.96 -56.70
C ASP A 132 -45.23 -83.15 -57.79
N PRO A 133 -45.51 -84.40 -58.23
CA PRO A 133 -46.51 -84.66 -59.27
C PRO A 133 -47.95 -84.31 -58.86
N LYS A 134 -48.22 -84.10 -57.57
CA LYS A 134 -49.55 -83.73 -57.05
C LYS A 134 -49.77 -82.21 -56.99
N MET A 135 -48.73 -81.41 -57.24
CA MET A 135 -48.81 -79.96 -57.14
C MET A 135 -49.58 -79.38 -58.32
N LYS A 136 -50.57 -78.53 -58.05
CA LYS A 136 -51.33 -77.84 -59.12
C LYS A 136 -50.43 -76.84 -59.85
N GLN A 137 -50.58 -76.73 -61.17
CA GLN A 137 -49.83 -75.80 -62.00
C GLN A 137 -49.92 -74.34 -61.51
N ASP A 138 -51.10 -73.90 -61.08
CA ASP A 138 -51.31 -72.57 -60.49
C ASP A 138 -50.45 -72.36 -59.24
N LYS A 139 -50.26 -73.41 -58.43
CA LYS A 139 -49.43 -73.34 -57.23
C LYS A 139 -47.95 -73.27 -57.56
N VAL A 140 -47.50 -74.01 -58.57
CA VAL A 140 -46.13 -73.92 -59.11
C VAL A 140 -45.86 -72.52 -59.67
N SER A 141 -46.81 -71.94 -60.42
CA SER A 141 -46.72 -70.57 -60.93
C SER A 141 -46.60 -69.54 -59.81
N GLN A 142 -47.40 -69.68 -58.73
CA GLN A 142 -47.28 -68.82 -57.54
C GLN A 142 -45.91 -68.95 -56.86
N LEU A 143 -45.38 -70.17 -56.71
CA LEU A 143 -44.04 -70.38 -56.15
C LEU A 143 -42.95 -69.77 -57.04
N SER A 144 -43.10 -69.87 -58.36
CA SER A 144 -42.18 -69.28 -59.33
C SER A 144 -42.17 -67.75 -59.23
N SER A 145 -43.34 -67.12 -59.16
CA SER A 145 -43.46 -65.68 -58.95
C SER A 145 -42.82 -65.24 -57.62
N LYS A 146 -43.06 -65.98 -56.52
CA LYS A 146 -42.43 -65.69 -55.22
C LYS A 146 -40.91 -65.84 -55.23
N ALA A 147 -40.38 -66.90 -55.86
CA ALA A 147 -38.94 -67.10 -55.99
C ALA A 147 -38.30 -65.99 -56.84
N SER A 148 -38.93 -65.61 -57.94
CA SER A 148 -38.48 -64.50 -58.78
C SER A 148 -38.41 -63.17 -58.02
N GLN A 149 -39.47 -62.82 -57.27
CA GLN A 149 -39.51 -61.59 -56.47
C GLN A 149 -38.48 -61.59 -55.33
N ALA A 150 -38.28 -62.74 -54.68
CA ALA A 150 -37.27 -62.87 -53.62
C ALA A 150 -35.85 -62.73 -54.19
N SER A 151 -35.59 -63.32 -55.36
CA SER A 151 -34.32 -63.20 -56.07
C SER A 151 -34.02 -61.75 -56.50
N GLU A 152 -35.01 -61.05 -57.06
CA GLU A 152 -34.89 -59.64 -57.44
C GLU A 152 -34.56 -58.74 -56.23
N LYS A 153 -35.25 -58.96 -55.09
CA LYS A 153 -34.95 -58.24 -53.84
C LYS A 153 -33.55 -58.54 -53.30
N ALA A 154 -33.11 -59.78 -53.36
CA ALA A 154 -31.77 -60.17 -52.96
C ALA A 154 -30.70 -59.53 -53.86
N GLN A 155 -30.94 -59.49 -55.17
CA GLN A 155 -30.06 -58.83 -56.14
C GLN A 155 -29.97 -57.32 -55.91
N GLN A 156 -31.09 -56.66 -55.64
CA GLN A 156 -31.11 -55.23 -55.31
C GLN A 156 -30.33 -54.93 -54.02
N ALA A 157 -30.49 -55.78 -52.99
CA ALA A 157 -29.74 -55.65 -51.74
C ALA A 157 -28.24 -55.94 -51.90
N ASP A 158 -27.85 -56.86 -52.80
CA ASP A 158 -26.44 -57.08 -53.15
C ASP A 158 -25.82 -55.84 -53.81
N MET A 159 -26.52 -55.24 -54.77
CA MET A 159 -26.08 -54.00 -55.44
C MET A 159 -25.90 -52.86 -54.44
N GLU A 160 -26.89 -52.63 -53.57
CA GLU A 160 -26.83 -51.62 -52.52
C GLU A 160 -25.67 -51.88 -51.55
N TYR A 161 -25.48 -53.12 -51.09
CA TYR A 161 -24.37 -53.48 -50.22
C TYR A 161 -23.01 -53.21 -50.89
N ARG A 162 -22.83 -53.57 -52.16
CA ARG A 162 -21.58 -53.31 -52.91
C ARG A 162 -21.27 -51.82 -53.03
N GLU A 163 -22.28 -51.00 -53.31
CA GLU A 163 -22.13 -49.54 -53.39
C GLU A 163 -21.75 -48.93 -52.04
N ILE A 164 -22.44 -49.32 -50.97
CA ILE A 164 -22.15 -48.87 -49.61
C ILE A 164 -20.76 -49.34 -49.16
N LEU A 165 -20.37 -50.57 -49.50
CA LEU A 165 -19.05 -51.12 -49.19
C LEU A 165 -17.94 -50.31 -49.89
N ASN A 166 -18.09 -50.03 -51.18
CA ASN A 166 -17.15 -49.20 -51.92
C ASN A 166 -17.01 -47.80 -51.29
N THR A 167 -18.14 -47.16 -50.99
CA THR A 167 -18.16 -45.84 -50.34
C THR A 167 -17.51 -45.87 -48.96
N THR A 168 -17.76 -46.93 -48.18
CA THR A 168 -17.16 -47.12 -46.84
C THR A 168 -15.66 -47.28 -46.92
N ASN A 169 -15.16 -48.05 -47.89
CA ASN A 169 -13.72 -48.25 -48.08
C ASN A 169 -13.01 -46.94 -48.47
N ILE A 170 -13.60 -46.12 -49.34
CA ILE A 170 -13.06 -44.80 -49.71
C ILE A 170 -12.98 -43.91 -48.47
N LYS A 171 -14.07 -43.78 -47.70
CA LYS A 171 -14.09 -42.98 -46.47
C LYS A 171 -13.13 -43.53 -45.41
N GLN A 172 -12.94 -44.85 -45.36
CA GLN A 172 -11.98 -45.48 -44.46
C GLN A 172 -10.55 -45.10 -44.82
N ASP A 173 -10.22 -45.15 -46.10
CA ASP A 173 -8.91 -44.73 -46.61
C ASP A 173 -8.65 -43.25 -46.31
N GLU A 174 -9.61 -42.37 -46.64
CA GLU A 174 -9.55 -40.93 -46.32
C GLU A 174 -9.35 -40.69 -44.82
N TYR A 175 -10.12 -41.38 -43.97
CA TYR A 175 -10.02 -41.25 -42.51
C TYR A 175 -8.62 -41.60 -41.99
N TYR A 176 -8.08 -42.76 -42.36
CA TYR A 176 -6.83 -43.26 -41.78
C TYR A 176 -5.58 -42.71 -42.44
N ASN A 177 -5.63 -42.39 -43.73
CA ASN A 177 -4.46 -41.99 -44.51
C ASN A 177 -4.40 -40.48 -44.80
N THR A 178 -5.49 -39.73 -44.57
CA THR A 178 -5.52 -38.28 -44.81
C THR A 178 -6.00 -37.48 -43.60
N ASP A 179 -7.25 -37.67 -43.17
CA ASP A 179 -7.90 -36.76 -42.21
C ASP A 179 -7.35 -36.91 -40.79
N MET A 180 -7.23 -38.14 -40.29
CA MET A 180 -6.71 -38.38 -38.94
C MET A 180 -5.21 -38.01 -38.84
N PRO A 181 -4.32 -38.38 -39.78
CA PRO A 181 -2.95 -37.88 -39.77
C PRO A 181 -2.84 -36.35 -39.79
N THR A 182 -3.66 -35.67 -40.59
CA THR A 182 -3.72 -34.19 -40.63
C THR A 182 -4.11 -33.62 -39.26
N LEU A 183 -5.20 -34.13 -38.66
CA LEU A 183 -5.66 -33.70 -37.34
C LEU A 183 -4.60 -33.95 -36.24
N LEU A 184 -3.96 -35.11 -36.26
CA LEU A 184 -2.89 -35.45 -35.31
C LEU A 184 -1.68 -34.53 -35.49
N LYS A 185 -1.36 -34.12 -36.72
CA LYS A 185 -0.31 -33.14 -36.99
C LYS A 185 -0.69 -31.76 -36.44
N GLU A 186 -1.95 -31.35 -36.55
CA GLU A 186 -2.44 -30.11 -35.91
C GLU A 186 -2.34 -30.16 -34.38
N PHE A 187 -2.69 -31.29 -33.75
CA PHE A 187 -2.49 -31.51 -32.32
C PHE A 187 -1.02 -31.45 -31.92
N GLN A 188 -0.13 -32.05 -32.73
CA GLN A 188 1.31 -31.99 -32.51
C GLN A 188 1.81 -30.54 -32.57
N THR A 189 1.49 -29.79 -33.61
CA THR A 189 1.89 -28.38 -33.74
C THR A 189 1.32 -27.51 -32.62
N PHE A 190 0.07 -27.76 -32.21
CA PHE A 190 -0.54 -27.10 -31.06
C PHE A 190 0.29 -27.27 -29.78
N GLU A 191 0.73 -28.51 -29.50
CA GLU A 191 1.50 -28.86 -28.31
C GLU A 191 2.95 -28.40 -28.39
N GLU A 192 3.59 -28.51 -29.55
CA GLU A 192 4.93 -27.96 -29.83
C GLU A 192 4.96 -26.46 -29.51
N ASP A 193 4.00 -25.68 -30.01
CA ASP A 193 3.91 -24.25 -29.74
C ASP A 193 3.63 -23.94 -28.26
N ARG A 194 2.79 -24.75 -27.58
CA ARG A 194 2.57 -24.61 -26.12
C ARG A 194 3.86 -24.84 -25.33
N ILE A 195 4.66 -25.83 -25.72
CA ILE A 195 5.96 -26.15 -25.10
C ILE A 195 6.93 -24.99 -25.33
N VAL A 196 7.05 -24.49 -26.57
CA VAL A 196 7.95 -23.38 -26.93
C VAL A 196 7.62 -22.11 -26.14
N GLN A 197 6.34 -21.72 -26.05
CA GLN A 197 5.94 -20.53 -25.27
C GLN A 197 6.16 -20.71 -23.76
N SER A 198 5.98 -21.93 -23.25
CA SER A 198 6.30 -22.24 -21.84
C SER A 198 7.81 -22.13 -21.59
N LYS A 199 8.64 -22.57 -22.54
CA LYS A 199 10.10 -22.44 -22.49
C LYS A 199 10.53 -20.97 -22.50
N ASP A 200 10.00 -20.16 -23.41
CA ASP A 200 10.27 -18.72 -23.49
C ASP A 200 9.96 -18.00 -22.17
N SER A 201 8.87 -18.39 -21.49
CA SER A 201 8.54 -17.87 -20.16
C SER A 201 9.61 -18.17 -19.10
N MET A 202 10.24 -19.36 -19.16
CA MET A 202 11.34 -19.73 -18.26
C MET A 202 12.65 -19.02 -18.62
N GLU A 203 12.94 -18.86 -19.91
CA GLU A 203 14.12 -18.10 -20.38
C GLU A 203 14.02 -16.63 -19.96
N LYS A 204 12.83 -16.02 -20.03
CA LYS A 204 12.56 -14.67 -19.51
C LYS A 204 12.78 -14.56 -18.01
N LEU A 205 12.31 -15.53 -17.23
CA LEU A 205 12.59 -15.56 -15.79
C LEU A 205 14.10 -15.58 -15.51
N ALA A 206 14.88 -16.37 -16.25
CA ALA A 206 16.33 -16.41 -16.11
C ALA A 206 16.99 -15.05 -16.40
N ILE A 207 16.51 -14.35 -17.44
CA ILE A 207 16.95 -12.98 -17.75
C ILE A 207 16.62 -12.04 -16.58
N PHE A 208 15.39 -12.07 -16.06
CA PHE A 208 14.97 -11.19 -14.98
C PHE A 208 15.78 -11.39 -13.70
N VAL A 209 16.06 -12.65 -13.33
CA VAL A 209 16.88 -12.98 -12.16
C VAL A 209 18.32 -12.50 -12.33
N LYS A 210 18.86 -12.56 -13.55
CA LYS A 210 20.23 -12.12 -13.87
C LYS A 210 20.46 -10.62 -13.64
N GLU A 211 19.41 -9.80 -13.68
CA GLU A 211 19.50 -8.34 -13.47
C GLU A 211 19.62 -7.93 -12.00
N ILE A 212 19.36 -8.83 -11.04
CA ILE A 212 19.43 -8.51 -9.59
C ILE A 212 20.89 -8.44 -9.09
N PRO A 213 21.75 -9.46 -9.31
CA PRO A 213 23.10 -9.46 -8.76
C PRO A 213 23.97 -8.24 -9.11
N PRO A 214 23.96 -7.67 -10.34
CA PRO A 214 24.74 -6.47 -10.65
C PRO A 214 24.36 -5.26 -9.80
N VAL A 215 23.07 -5.06 -9.51
CA VAL A 215 22.59 -3.96 -8.66
C VAL A 215 23.01 -4.17 -7.20
N VAL A 216 22.87 -5.41 -6.71
CA VAL A 216 23.34 -5.77 -5.36
C VAL A 216 24.86 -5.61 -5.26
N GLN A 217 25.58 -5.93 -6.33
CA GLN A 217 27.03 -5.75 -6.41
C GLN A 217 27.41 -4.28 -6.28
N HIS A 218 26.80 -3.43 -7.11
CA HIS A 218 27.02 -1.99 -7.05
C HIS A 218 26.71 -1.43 -5.66
N ALA A 219 25.62 -1.87 -5.04
CA ALA A 219 25.21 -1.40 -3.73
C ALA A 219 26.23 -1.74 -2.64
N PHE A 220 26.77 -2.97 -2.60
CA PHE A 220 27.76 -3.31 -1.57
C PHE A 220 29.09 -2.57 -1.81
N GLU A 221 29.52 -2.41 -3.07
CA GLU A 221 30.75 -1.67 -3.41
C GLU A 221 30.61 -0.18 -3.02
N GLY A 222 29.44 0.41 -3.26
CA GLY A 222 29.12 1.78 -2.87
C GLY A 222 29.12 1.97 -1.34
N ILE A 223 28.49 1.05 -0.60
CA ILE A 223 28.48 1.06 0.86
C ILE A 223 29.90 0.91 1.42
N GLU A 224 30.68 -0.04 0.91
CA GLU A 224 32.06 -0.28 1.35
C GLU A 224 32.94 0.96 1.11
N LYS A 225 32.87 1.53 -0.09
CA LYS A 225 33.60 2.76 -0.42
C LYS A 225 33.18 3.93 0.45
N GLY A 226 31.87 4.10 0.67
CA GLY A 226 31.34 5.13 1.57
C GLY A 226 31.86 4.96 3.00
N ALA A 227 31.96 3.72 3.50
CA ALA A 227 32.50 3.44 4.83
C ALA A 227 34.01 3.72 4.91
N GLN A 228 34.78 3.37 3.88
CA GLN A 228 36.22 3.63 3.80
C GLN A 228 36.57 5.13 3.74
N GLN A 229 35.64 5.97 3.29
CA GLN A 229 35.82 7.43 3.20
C GLN A 229 35.54 8.17 4.53
N ILE A 230 35.10 7.47 5.58
CA ILE A 230 34.89 8.08 6.89
C ILE A 230 36.24 8.50 7.48
N ASP A 231 36.44 9.81 7.63
CA ASP A 231 37.65 10.41 8.21
C ASP A 231 37.28 11.16 9.49
N LYS A 232 37.48 10.48 10.62
CA LYS A 232 37.25 11.04 11.95
C LYS A 232 38.04 12.32 12.21
N ASP A 233 39.25 12.45 11.67
CA ASP A 233 40.10 13.60 11.95
C ASP A 233 39.64 14.81 11.12
N ALA A 234 39.19 14.59 9.87
CA ALA A 234 38.55 15.62 9.06
C ALA A 234 37.24 16.10 9.68
N ASP A 235 36.39 15.17 10.12
CA ASP A 235 35.10 15.50 10.74
C ASP A 235 35.29 16.33 12.02
N ILE A 236 36.25 15.95 12.88
CA ILE A 236 36.58 16.72 14.09
C ILE A 236 37.15 18.09 13.75
N ARG A 237 38.03 18.20 12.73
CA ARG A 237 38.55 19.50 12.27
C ARG A 237 37.43 20.41 11.76
N GLN A 238 36.48 19.86 11.00
CA GLN A 238 35.31 20.59 10.53
C GLN A 238 34.47 21.08 11.72
N TRP A 239 34.15 20.19 12.66
CA TRP A 239 33.37 20.55 13.85
C TRP A 239 34.05 21.67 14.66
N VAL A 240 35.36 21.56 14.91
CA VAL A 240 36.13 22.60 15.61
C VAL A 240 36.10 23.92 14.85
N SER A 241 36.23 23.90 13.53
CA SER A 241 36.17 25.11 12.70
C SER A 241 34.81 25.82 12.80
N GLU A 242 33.72 25.06 12.83
CA GLU A 242 32.35 25.57 12.90
C GLU A 242 31.94 25.98 14.33
N ASN A 243 32.51 25.35 15.36
CA ASN A 243 32.11 25.54 16.76
C ASN A 243 33.18 26.24 17.63
N ARG A 244 34.29 26.71 17.07
CA ARG A 244 35.35 27.42 17.82
C ARG A 244 34.80 28.67 18.52
N THR A 245 35.16 28.84 19.79
CA THR A 245 34.69 29.97 20.63
C THR A 245 35.48 31.27 20.42
N GLY A 246 36.63 31.20 19.74
CA GLY A 246 37.55 32.32 19.58
C GLY A 246 38.26 32.76 20.88
N VAL A 247 38.07 32.04 21.99
CA VAL A 247 38.70 32.37 23.27
C VAL A 247 40.19 31.98 23.22
N THR A 248 41.07 32.95 23.45
CA THR A 248 42.50 32.71 23.65
C THR A 248 42.78 32.31 25.10
N VAL A 249 43.82 31.51 25.30
CA VAL A 249 44.27 31.13 26.65
C VAL A 249 44.59 32.41 27.43
N PRO A 250 44.02 32.61 28.64
CA PRO A 250 44.36 33.78 29.47
C PRO A 250 45.87 33.87 29.68
N SER A 251 46.42 35.08 29.63
CA SER A 251 47.82 35.31 30.00
C SER A 251 48.06 34.96 31.46
N HIS A 252 49.32 34.70 31.82
CA HIS A 252 49.70 34.56 33.22
C HIS A 252 49.24 35.79 34.02
N ILE A 253 48.68 35.55 35.20
CA ILE A 253 48.23 36.61 36.10
C ILE A 253 49.46 37.36 36.60
N GLU A 254 49.58 38.65 36.29
CA GLU A 254 50.67 39.49 36.77
C GLU A 254 50.48 39.86 38.24
N TYR A 255 51.58 39.92 38.99
CA TYR A 255 51.56 40.37 40.38
C TYR A 255 51.28 41.86 40.47
N GLN A 256 50.22 42.26 41.20
CA GLN A 256 49.95 43.65 41.55
C GLN A 256 50.43 43.92 42.96
N GLY A 257 51.44 44.79 43.10
CA GLY A 257 51.96 45.21 44.40
C GLY A 257 50.96 46.08 45.18
N PHE A 258 51.01 46.02 46.51
CA PHE A 258 50.18 46.84 47.39
C PHE A 258 50.60 48.31 47.32
N GLU A 259 49.79 49.15 46.68
CA GLU A 259 49.87 50.61 46.78
C GLU A 259 48.86 51.07 47.84
N GLY A 260 49.35 51.61 48.97
CA GLY A 260 48.49 52.15 50.03
C GLY A 260 47.54 53.24 49.52
N GLU A 261 46.49 53.58 50.29
CA GLU A 261 45.27 54.36 49.97
C GLU A 261 45.42 55.79 49.38
N ALA A 262 46.52 56.13 48.71
CA ALA A 262 46.82 57.45 48.18
C ALA A 262 47.00 57.47 46.65
N ALA A 263 45.97 57.12 45.88
CA ALA A 263 45.84 57.51 44.47
C ALA A 263 44.37 57.50 44.03
N SER A 264 43.68 58.62 44.28
CA SER A 264 42.38 58.90 43.66
C SER A 264 42.64 59.55 42.29
N GLY A 265 42.25 58.91 41.18
CA GLY A 265 42.28 59.56 39.87
C GLY A 265 42.23 58.64 38.65
N ASN A 266 41.06 58.62 37.99
CA ASN A 266 40.80 58.29 36.58
C ASN A 266 40.86 56.81 36.09
N ASN A 267 39.67 56.21 36.05
CA ASN A 267 39.04 55.56 34.88
C ASN A 267 39.96 55.02 33.76
N ASN A 268 40.21 53.71 33.76
CA ASN A 268 39.98 52.86 32.58
C ASN A 268 40.05 51.36 32.93
N SER A 269 38.91 50.69 32.77
CA SER A 269 38.76 49.28 32.40
C SER A 269 39.69 48.24 33.06
N THR A 270 39.49 47.96 34.35
CA THR A 270 39.93 46.68 34.94
C THR A 270 38.87 45.62 34.65
N SER A 271 39.03 44.96 33.50
CA SER A 271 38.29 43.74 33.17
C SER A 271 38.57 42.67 34.23
N SER A 272 37.56 42.38 35.05
CA SER A 272 37.56 41.27 36.02
C SER A 272 38.00 39.97 35.33
N PRO A 273 39.00 39.23 35.84
CA PRO A 273 39.42 37.95 35.27
C PRO A 273 38.48 36.85 35.77
N THR A 274 37.18 36.97 35.45
CA THR A 274 36.15 35.99 35.80
C THR A 274 35.29 35.64 34.59
N ASN A 275 35.89 35.61 33.40
CA ASN A 275 35.30 34.93 32.25
C ASN A 275 36.02 33.59 32.02
N PHE A 276 35.95 32.69 33.01
CA PHE A 276 36.06 31.26 32.72
C PHE A 276 34.82 30.85 31.92
N ARG A 277 34.82 31.15 30.63
CA ARG A 277 33.89 30.52 29.70
C ARG A 277 34.48 29.15 29.37
N VAL A 278 34.41 28.24 30.34
CA VAL A 278 34.47 26.81 30.02
C VAL A 278 33.42 26.62 28.94
N GLY A 279 33.85 26.23 27.74
CA GLY A 279 32.95 25.87 26.67
C GLY A 279 32.02 24.83 27.26
N THR A 280 30.81 25.25 27.61
CA THR A 280 29.81 24.32 28.12
C THR A 280 29.46 23.50 26.91
N TYR A 281 30.12 22.35 26.79
CA TYR A 281 29.49 21.21 26.16
C TYR A 281 28.23 21.02 26.99
N LYS A 282 27.14 21.65 26.56
CA LYS A 282 25.83 21.34 27.09
C LYS A 282 25.62 19.93 26.57
N PRO A 283 25.65 18.88 27.42
CA PRO A 283 24.95 17.67 27.04
C PRO A 283 23.53 18.08 26.63
N PRO A 284 22.74 17.24 25.95
CA PRO A 284 21.32 17.51 25.82
C PRO A 284 20.72 17.52 27.25
N THR A 285 20.89 18.64 27.95
CA THR A 285 19.89 19.16 28.85
C THR A 285 18.78 19.42 27.87
N THR A 286 17.83 18.49 27.81
CA THR A 286 16.47 18.77 27.38
C THR A 286 16.22 20.18 27.89
N GLN A 287 16.19 21.17 27.00
CA GLN A 287 15.97 22.55 27.45
C GLN A 287 14.60 22.46 28.09
N ILE A 288 14.57 22.37 29.42
CA ILE A 288 13.33 22.37 30.17
C ILE A 288 12.82 23.76 29.91
N LYS A 289 11.89 23.84 28.97
CA LYS A 289 11.27 25.08 28.57
C LYS A 289 10.61 25.64 29.83
N GLU A 290 11.16 26.74 30.34
CA GLU A 290 10.59 27.44 31.50
C GLU A 290 9.26 28.07 31.06
N TRP A 291 8.17 27.64 31.69
CA TRP A 291 6.83 28.17 31.47
C TRP A 291 6.50 29.21 32.56
N GLY A 292 5.77 30.25 32.19
CA GLY A 292 5.46 31.39 33.05
C GLY A 292 6.54 32.48 33.06
N LEU A 293 6.26 33.55 33.79
CA LEU A 293 7.21 34.61 34.13
C LEU A 293 8.23 34.08 35.15
N THR A 294 9.50 34.35 34.86
CA THR A 294 10.63 34.00 35.72
C THR A 294 11.27 35.26 36.30
N SER A 295 12.26 35.11 37.17
CA SER A 295 13.03 36.24 37.72
C SER A 295 13.68 37.12 36.65
N LYS A 296 13.93 36.57 35.45
CA LYS A 296 14.49 37.31 34.30
C LYS A 296 13.50 38.26 33.64
N ASP A 297 12.21 38.08 33.91
CA ASP A 297 11.11 38.82 33.30
C ASP A 297 10.65 40.01 34.14
N GLN A 298 11.29 40.26 35.29
CA GLN A 298 10.89 41.32 36.21
C GLN A 298 10.92 42.72 35.56
N SER A 299 11.86 42.96 34.62
CA SER A 299 12.03 44.24 33.92
C SER A 299 10.99 44.51 32.83
N LEU A 300 10.20 43.51 32.42
CA LEU A 300 9.16 43.68 31.42
C LEU A 300 8.01 44.53 31.99
N SER A 301 7.49 45.44 31.16
CA SER A 301 6.24 46.16 31.46
C SER A 301 5.08 45.18 31.60
N SER A 302 3.99 45.61 32.25
CA SER A 302 2.79 44.76 32.41
C SER A 302 2.26 44.27 31.06
N THR A 303 2.28 45.12 30.03
CA THR A 303 1.87 44.76 28.66
C THR A 303 2.77 43.69 28.04
N GLU A 304 4.09 43.82 28.19
CA GLU A 304 5.04 42.82 27.69
C GLU A 304 4.92 41.47 28.44
N LYS A 305 4.67 41.53 29.75
CA LYS A 305 4.42 40.32 30.56
C LYS A 305 3.18 39.58 30.10
N ILE A 306 2.08 40.30 29.84
CA ILE A 306 0.84 39.74 29.31
C ILE A 306 1.09 39.12 27.93
N ALA A 307 1.71 39.84 26.99
CA ALA A 307 1.98 39.34 25.65
C ALA A 307 2.86 38.07 25.68
N LYS A 308 3.89 38.02 26.54
CA LYS A 308 4.73 36.83 26.73
C LYS A 308 3.93 35.64 27.24
N LEU A 309 3.08 35.85 28.24
CA LEU A 309 2.25 34.79 28.81
C LEU A 309 1.19 34.29 27.83
N GLU A 310 0.56 35.18 27.05
CA GLU A 310 -0.38 34.80 25.99
C GLU A 310 0.30 33.94 24.91
N GLN A 311 1.50 34.32 24.47
CA GLN A 311 2.30 33.51 23.55
C GLN A 311 2.62 32.13 24.15
N GLN A 312 3.09 32.09 25.40
CA GLN A 312 3.38 30.82 26.07
C GLN A 312 2.11 29.96 26.26
N HIS A 313 0.95 30.57 26.53
CA HIS A 313 -0.32 29.88 26.65
C HIS A 313 -0.74 29.23 25.32
N GLN A 314 -0.54 29.90 24.19
CA GLN A 314 -0.78 29.31 22.86
C GLN A 314 0.17 28.15 22.58
N GLU A 315 1.47 28.33 22.84
CA GLU A 315 2.49 27.29 22.59
C GLU A 315 2.28 26.04 23.46
N ILE A 316 1.89 26.21 24.73
CA ILE A 316 1.63 25.08 25.62
C ILE A 316 0.34 24.36 25.23
N SER A 317 -0.69 25.09 24.81
CA SER A 317 -1.95 24.51 24.33
C SER A 317 -1.70 23.63 23.10
N GLN A 318 -0.88 24.11 22.15
CA GLN A 318 -0.51 23.32 20.97
C GLN A 318 0.33 22.08 21.35
N SER A 319 1.24 22.22 22.32
CA SER A 319 2.05 21.10 22.81
C SER A 319 1.20 20.03 23.48
N ILE A 320 0.20 20.42 24.29
CA ILE A 320 -0.77 19.50 24.90
C ILE A 320 -1.57 18.77 23.82
N ARG A 321 -2.09 19.49 22.81
CA ARG A 321 -2.81 18.88 21.68
C ARG A 321 -1.99 17.80 20.98
N SER A 322 -0.75 18.14 20.62
CA SER A 322 0.16 17.20 19.95
C SER A 322 0.47 15.97 20.81
N GLU A 323 0.70 16.16 22.11
CA GLU A 323 1.03 15.06 23.01
C GLU A 323 -0.16 14.13 23.23
N VAL A 324 -1.38 14.68 23.31
CA VAL A 324 -2.57 13.82 23.48
C VAL A 324 -2.91 13.05 22.20
N GLN A 325 -2.69 13.64 21.02
CA GLN A 325 -2.79 12.89 19.77
C GLN A 325 -1.79 11.72 19.74
N ALA A 326 -0.56 11.93 20.21
CA ALA A 326 0.44 10.88 20.34
C ALA A 326 0.00 9.79 21.33
N ARG A 327 -0.51 10.19 22.51
CA ARG A 327 -1.09 9.29 23.53
C ARG A 327 -2.19 8.39 22.95
N SER A 328 -3.16 8.95 22.20
CA SER A 328 -4.23 8.19 21.54
C SER A 328 -3.68 7.18 20.51
N GLY A 329 -2.59 7.55 19.81
CA GLY A 329 -1.87 6.64 18.92
C GLY A 329 -1.27 5.44 19.65
N ILE A 330 -0.69 5.66 20.83
CA ILE A 330 -0.10 4.60 21.67
C ILE A 330 -1.19 3.67 22.23
N GLU A 331 -2.34 4.19 22.64
CA GLU A 331 -3.48 3.37 23.08
C GLU A 331 -3.94 2.37 21.99
N LYS A 332 -3.98 2.82 20.73
CA LYS A 332 -4.29 1.95 19.58
C LYS A 332 -3.20 0.89 19.36
N LEU A 333 -1.93 1.23 19.60
CA LEU A 333 -0.83 0.25 19.52
C LEU A 333 -0.93 -0.81 20.61
N ILE A 334 -1.33 -0.44 21.84
CA ILE A 334 -1.56 -1.42 22.92
C ILE A 334 -2.63 -2.43 22.51
N GLN A 335 -3.74 -1.97 21.91
CA GLN A 335 -4.77 -2.87 21.37
C GLN A 335 -4.25 -3.76 20.23
N PHE A 336 -3.40 -3.20 19.36
CA PHE A 336 -2.79 -3.95 18.26
C PHE A 336 -1.85 -5.06 18.77
N TYR A 337 -1.08 -4.79 19.82
CA TYR A 337 -0.15 -5.75 20.43
C TYR A 337 -0.79 -6.67 21.48
N ALA A 338 -2.11 -6.79 21.54
CA ALA A 338 -2.81 -7.65 22.51
C ALA A 338 -2.36 -9.13 22.48
N ASN A 339 -1.77 -9.60 21.38
CA ASN A 339 -1.24 -10.96 21.21
C ASN A 339 0.30 -11.06 21.39
N ASP A 340 0.99 -9.96 21.67
CA ASP A 340 2.43 -9.91 21.95
C ASP A 340 2.69 -9.18 23.28
N PRO A 341 2.76 -9.91 24.41
CA PRO A 341 2.90 -9.32 25.73
C PRO A 341 4.13 -8.43 25.92
N LYS A 342 5.21 -8.68 25.15
CA LYS A 342 6.45 -7.91 25.28
C LYS A 342 6.31 -6.53 24.64
N GLU A 343 5.77 -6.48 23.43
CA GLU A 343 5.50 -5.20 22.74
C GLU A 343 4.34 -4.45 23.41
N GLN A 344 3.33 -5.16 23.92
CA GLN A 344 2.25 -4.55 24.71
C GLN A 344 2.80 -3.83 25.96
N LYS A 345 3.62 -4.50 26.77
CA LYS A 345 4.23 -3.91 27.98
C LYS A 345 5.13 -2.71 27.67
N LYS A 346 5.80 -2.72 26.52
CA LYS A 346 6.61 -1.58 26.06
C LYS A 346 5.71 -0.39 25.71
N ALA A 347 4.63 -0.61 24.95
CA ALA A 347 3.66 0.42 24.61
C ALA A 347 2.94 0.99 25.86
N GLU A 348 2.64 0.15 26.86
CA GLU A 348 2.12 0.60 28.17
C GLU A 348 3.09 1.52 28.91
N GLY A 349 4.40 1.24 28.83
CA GLY A 349 5.44 2.12 29.38
C GLY A 349 5.50 3.48 28.68
N GLU A 350 5.41 3.49 27.34
CA GLU A 350 5.37 4.71 26.53
C GLU A 350 4.08 5.52 26.82
N LEU A 351 2.95 4.86 27.04
CA LEU A 351 1.69 5.50 27.41
C LEU A 351 1.80 6.23 28.76
N ALA A 352 2.38 5.57 29.77
CA ALA A 352 2.58 6.17 31.09
C ALA A 352 3.55 7.37 31.06
N GLU A 353 4.50 7.39 30.12
CA GLU A 353 5.39 8.54 29.91
C GLU A 353 4.67 9.71 29.24
N ALA A 354 3.83 9.42 28.24
CA ALA A 354 2.96 10.42 27.60
C ALA A 354 1.99 11.05 28.62
N ASP A 355 1.35 10.26 29.48
CA ASP A 355 0.45 10.76 30.54
C ASP A 355 1.17 11.72 31.50
N LYS A 356 2.38 11.37 31.94
CA LYS A 356 3.21 12.25 32.81
C LYS A 356 3.54 13.56 32.12
N LYS A 357 3.86 13.51 30.82
CA LYS A 357 4.21 14.71 30.04
C LYS A 357 2.99 15.61 29.84
N ILE A 358 1.82 15.04 29.53
CA ILE A 358 0.56 15.78 29.41
C ILE A 358 0.21 16.44 30.75
N HIS A 359 0.29 15.71 31.86
CA HIS A 359 0.03 16.26 33.19
C HIS A 359 0.98 17.43 33.51
N ALA A 360 2.29 17.28 33.24
CA ALA A 360 3.26 18.35 33.45
C ALA A 360 2.97 19.59 32.60
N LEU A 361 2.54 19.41 31.34
CA LEU A 361 2.14 20.53 30.48
C LEU A 361 0.86 21.21 30.99
N LYS A 362 -0.15 20.45 31.44
CA LYS A 362 -1.38 21.00 32.02
C LYS A 362 -1.12 21.81 33.30
N GLU A 363 -0.22 21.35 34.17
CA GLU A 363 0.18 22.11 35.37
C GLU A 363 0.89 23.42 35.01
N ASN A 364 1.79 23.39 34.02
CA ASN A 364 2.43 24.60 33.50
C ASN A 364 1.43 25.55 32.81
N GLN A 365 0.40 25.02 32.15
CA GLN A 365 -0.66 25.82 31.54
C GLN A 365 -1.44 26.56 32.63
N LYS A 366 -1.82 25.85 33.71
CA LYS A 366 -2.48 26.44 34.88
C LYS A 366 -1.65 27.54 35.54
N LEU A 367 -0.33 27.36 35.64
CA LEU A 367 0.59 28.40 36.11
C LEU A 367 0.54 29.67 35.24
N ILE A 368 0.60 29.52 33.92
CA ILE A 368 0.52 30.64 32.97
C ILE A 368 -0.84 31.36 33.08
N THR A 369 -1.94 30.61 33.12
CA THR A 369 -3.29 31.16 33.27
C THR A 369 -3.43 31.95 34.57
N ALA A 370 -2.92 31.44 35.70
CA ALA A 370 -2.96 32.15 36.97
C ALA A 370 -2.16 33.48 36.93
N GLN A 371 -1.00 33.50 36.26
CA GLN A 371 -0.21 34.73 36.09
C GLN A 371 -0.89 35.76 35.18
N LEU A 372 -1.61 35.31 34.14
CA LEU A 372 -2.43 36.18 33.29
C LEU A 372 -3.57 36.83 34.08
N GLU A 373 -4.26 36.06 34.94
CA GLU A 373 -5.33 36.58 35.78
C GLU A 373 -4.84 37.61 36.81
N GLU A 374 -3.65 37.41 37.38
CA GLU A 374 -3.05 38.34 38.35
C GLU A 374 -2.67 39.68 37.71
N LEU A 375 -2.13 39.65 36.49
CA LEU A 375 -1.84 40.86 35.71
C LEU A 375 -3.11 41.56 35.19
N GLY A 376 -4.16 40.80 34.88
CA GLY A 376 -5.46 41.36 34.49
C GLY A 376 -6.12 42.15 35.63
N LYS A 377 -6.02 41.67 36.87
CA LYS A 377 -6.60 42.34 38.05
C LYS A 377 -5.89 43.66 38.39
N THR A 378 -4.60 43.78 38.12
CA THR A 378 -3.83 45.00 38.44
C THR A 378 -4.11 46.17 37.49
N ASN A 379 -4.59 45.92 36.27
CA ASN A 379 -4.89 46.97 35.28
C ASN A 379 -6.31 47.57 35.40
N LEU A 380 -7.17 47.06 36.27
CA LEU A 380 -8.58 47.51 36.39
C LEU A 380 -8.87 48.39 37.61
N SER A 381 -7.87 48.74 38.44
CA SER A 381 -8.04 49.72 39.52
C SER A 381 -7.41 51.08 39.17
N GLY A 382 -8.07 51.84 38.28
CA GLY A 382 -7.61 53.18 37.88
C GLY A 382 -8.71 53.97 37.18
N SER A 383 -9.63 54.54 37.97
CA SER A 383 -10.80 55.29 37.52
C SER A 383 -10.45 56.71 37.05
N SER A 384 -11.09 57.09 35.93
CA SER A 384 -11.63 58.40 35.53
C SER A 384 -10.71 59.57 35.12
N GLY A 385 -10.85 60.01 33.86
CA GLY A 385 -10.66 61.41 33.47
C GLY A 385 -10.44 61.70 31.97
N GLY A 386 -11.49 62.15 31.26
CA GLY A 386 -11.48 62.96 30.01
C GLY A 386 -10.92 62.28 28.73
N GLY A 387 -11.40 62.47 27.51
CA GLY A 387 -12.33 63.42 26.91
C GLY A 387 -11.80 63.78 25.50
N ALA A 388 -12.61 63.51 24.45
CA ALA A 388 -12.53 64.00 23.06
C ALA A 388 -11.30 63.62 22.21
N ASP A 389 -11.30 63.54 20.87
CA ASP A 389 -12.26 63.35 19.76
C ASP A 389 -11.38 63.29 18.47
N LEU A 390 -11.90 62.75 17.37
CA LEU A 390 -11.49 62.91 15.96
C LEU A 390 -10.30 62.12 15.35
N SER A 391 -10.68 61.05 14.65
CA SER A 391 -10.46 60.77 13.21
C SER A 391 -9.06 60.92 12.55
N ASN A 392 -8.54 59.82 11.99
CA ASN A 392 -8.52 59.54 10.53
C ASN A 392 -7.23 58.84 10.03
N SER A 393 -7.44 57.79 9.23
CA SER A 393 -6.64 57.26 8.10
C SER A 393 -5.30 56.49 8.30
N ASN A 394 -5.38 55.23 7.83
CA ASN A 394 -4.53 54.56 6.82
C ASN A 394 -3.19 53.87 7.18
N GLY A 395 -3.19 52.55 6.93
CA GLY A 395 -2.12 51.75 6.26
C GLY A 395 -1.02 51.20 7.17
N ALA A 396 -0.40 50.03 6.95
CA ALA A 396 -0.55 48.93 6.00
C ALA A 396 0.46 47.83 6.39
N GLY A 397 0.18 46.54 6.10
CA GLY A 397 1.14 45.43 6.02
C GLY A 397 1.50 44.73 7.36
N ALA A 398 1.71 43.42 7.48
CA ALA A 398 1.84 42.34 6.49
C ALA A 398 1.72 40.94 7.17
N THR A 399 1.06 40.00 6.47
CA THR A 399 1.32 38.54 6.37
C THR A 399 1.36 37.61 7.60
N GLY A 400 0.34 36.75 7.74
CA GLY A 400 0.36 35.49 8.51
C GLY A 400 -0.83 34.60 8.10
N GLY A 401 -0.60 33.33 7.75
CA GLY A 401 -1.55 32.46 7.02
C GLY A 401 -2.91 32.28 7.69
N ALA A 402 -3.98 32.51 6.93
CA ALA A 402 -5.37 32.38 7.39
C ALA A 402 -5.80 30.91 7.48
N THR A 403 -5.91 30.39 8.70
CA THR A 403 -6.69 29.17 9.00
C THR A 403 -8.17 29.55 8.87
N ARG A 404 -8.87 28.97 7.89
CA ARG A 404 -10.29 29.24 7.67
C ARG A 404 -11.09 28.70 8.86
N VAL A 405 -11.60 29.60 9.68
CA VAL A 405 -12.54 29.27 10.76
C VAL A 405 -13.85 28.82 10.12
N VAL A 406 -14.31 27.61 10.44
CA VAL A 406 -15.54 27.03 9.87
C VAL A 406 -16.52 26.74 11.01
N ARG A 407 -17.79 27.08 10.86
CA ARG A 407 -18.82 26.68 11.82
C ARG A 407 -19.44 25.35 11.41
N VAL A 408 -19.65 24.47 12.38
CA VAL A 408 -20.25 23.15 12.19
C VAL A 408 -21.37 22.91 13.18
N LYS A 409 -22.31 22.04 12.84
CA LYS A 409 -23.41 21.60 13.70
C LYS A 409 -23.29 20.12 14.01
N GLY A 410 -23.47 19.72 15.27
CA GLY A 410 -23.51 18.32 15.68
C GLY A 410 -24.65 17.56 14.99
N LEU A 411 -24.31 16.50 14.26
CA LEU A 411 -25.28 15.59 13.62
C LEU A 411 -25.76 14.49 14.57
N TYR A 412 -24.95 14.14 15.57
CA TYR A 412 -25.24 13.11 16.56
C TYR A 412 -24.67 13.53 17.91
N ASP A 413 -25.18 12.93 18.98
CA ASP A 413 -24.52 13.02 20.29
C ASP A 413 -23.13 12.37 20.22
N TYR A 414 -22.14 13.07 20.76
CA TYR A 414 -20.79 12.57 20.91
C TYR A 414 -20.36 12.74 22.35
N ASP A 415 -20.06 11.63 23.02
CA ASP A 415 -19.44 11.64 24.34
C ASP A 415 -17.93 11.46 24.19
N ALA A 416 -17.18 12.45 24.62
CA ALA A 416 -15.72 12.41 24.66
C ALA A 416 -15.25 11.15 25.39
N THR A 417 -14.45 10.36 24.70
CA THR A 417 -13.88 9.10 25.23
C THR A 417 -12.58 9.34 25.99
N CYS A 418 -12.00 10.54 25.85
CA CYS A 418 -10.83 11.00 26.57
C CYS A 418 -10.91 12.50 26.88
N ASP A 419 -10.00 12.98 27.71
CA ASP A 419 -9.98 14.34 28.25
C ASP A 419 -9.57 15.44 27.24
N THR A 420 -9.24 15.07 26.00
CA THR A 420 -9.01 16.04 24.90
C THR A 420 -10.08 16.06 23.85
N GLU A 421 -11.02 15.12 23.91
CA GLU A 421 -12.18 15.15 23.06
C GLU A 421 -13.22 16.10 23.66
N LEU A 422 -14.02 16.70 22.79
CA LEU A 422 -15.12 17.57 23.20
C LEU A 422 -16.42 16.81 23.07
N SER A 423 -17.10 16.58 24.20
CA SER A 423 -18.48 16.09 24.15
C SER A 423 -19.38 17.19 23.59
N PHE A 424 -20.25 16.82 22.67
CA PHE A 424 -21.31 17.70 22.15
C PHE A 424 -22.59 16.88 21.94
N ARG A 425 -23.69 17.57 21.74
CA ARG A 425 -25.00 16.96 21.47
C ARG A 425 -25.45 17.25 20.06
N GLU A 426 -26.37 16.44 19.57
CA GLU A 426 -27.07 16.70 18.32
C GLU A 426 -27.68 18.12 18.37
N GLY A 427 -27.37 18.93 17.35
CA GLY A 427 -27.85 20.31 17.25
C GLY A 427 -26.92 21.38 17.80
N ASP A 428 -25.90 21.03 18.58
CA ASP A 428 -24.90 21.98 19.10
C ASP A 428 -24.12 22.64 17.94
N ILE A 429 -23.77 23.92 18.09
CA ILE A 429 -22.93 24.65 17.13
C ILE A 429 -21.51 24.72 17.66
N LEU A 430 -20.55 24.30 16.84
CA LEU A 430 -19.13 24.33 17.16
C LEU A 430 -18.36 25.20 16.15
N THR A 431 -17.31 25.87 16.62
CA THR A 431 -16.38 26.63 15.79
C THR A 431 -15.11 25.82 15.61
N VAL A 432 -14.86 25.34 14.39
CA VAL A 432 -13.65 24.57 14.06
C VAL A 432 -12.49 25.53 13.82
N THR A 433 -11.44 25.38 14.62
CA THR A 433 -10.23 26.21 14.54
C THR A 433 -9.09 25.53 13.79
N GLU A 434 -9.06 24.20 13.77
CA GLU A 434 -8.08 23.39 13.01
C GLU A 434 -8.79 22.22 12.33
N GLN A 435 -8.52 22.08 11.04
CA GLN A 435 -8.89 20.91 10.24
C GLN A 435 -7.62 20.22 9.79
N ASP A 436 -7.54 18.91 9.99
CA ASP A 436 -6.48 18.09 9.42
C ASP A 436 -7.05 16.89 8.64
N SER A 437 -6.17 16.15 7.95
CA SER A 437 -6.54 15.00 7.15
C SER A 437 -6.83 13.74 7.97
N SER A 438 -6.74 13.77 9.31
CA SER A 438 -6.97 12.61 10.17
C SER A 438 -8.45 12.32 10.40
N GLY A 439 -9.34 13.26 10.09
CA GLY A 439 -10.77 13.19 10.37
C GLY A 439 -11.15 13.60 11.79
N TRP A 440 -10.21 14.11 12.58
CA TRP A 440 -10.45 14.71 13.89
C TRP A 440 -10.17 16.21 13.81
N TRP A 441 -11.19 17.03 14.01
CA TRP A 441 -11.09 18.48 13.95
C TRP A 441 -11.01 19.05 15.35
N TYR A 442 -10.26 20.13 15.55
CA TYR A 442 -10.23 20.83 16.83
C TYR A 442 -11.28 21.94 16.82
N ALA A 443 -12.20 21.90 17.77
CA ALA A 443 -13.35 22.79 17.80
C ALA A 443 -13.64 23.33 19.20
N GLU A 444 -14.32 24.47 19.23
CA GLU A 444 -14.89 25.10 20.43
C GLU A 444 -16.40 24.95 20.42
N LEU A 445 -17.01 24.57 21.54
CA LEU A 445 -18.47 24.53 21.68
C LEU A 445 -19.01 25.97 21.77
N ALA A 446 -19.59 26.47 20.67
CA ALA A 446 -20.05 27.85 20.56
C ALA A 446 -21.48 28.05 21.08
N GLN A 447 -22.38 27.09 20.82
CA GLN A 447 -23.78 27.12 21.30
C GLN A 447 -24.27 25.71 21.57
N SER A 448 -25.01 25.53 22.67
CA SER A 448 -25.71 24.29 22.99
C SER A 448 -27.09 24.60 23.54
N ALA A 449 -28.08 23.78 23.18
CA ALA A 449 -29.41 23.83 23.79
C ALA A 449 -29.42 23.22 25.20
N ASN A 450 -28.38 22.48 25.58
CA ASN A 450 -28.26 21.90 26.91
C ASN A 450 -27.75 22.97 27.90
N PRO A 451 -28.54 23.38 28.91
CA PRO A 451 -28.12 24.38 29.89
C PRO A 451 -26.94 23.93 30.77
N SER A 452 -26.61 22.63 30.81
CA SER A 452 -25.42 22.11 31.51
C SER A 452 -24.17 22.07 30.63
N ALA A 453 -24.26 22.49 29.36
CA ALA A 453 -23.13 22.47 28.46
C ALA A 453 -22.12 23.55 28.81
N SER A 454 -20.84 23.18 28.82
CA SER A 454 -19.73 24.10 29.08
C SER A 454 -19.40 24.90 27.83
N ILE A 455 -20.23 25.90 27.48
CA ILE A 455 -19.96 26.79 26.33
C ILE A 455 -18.54 27.38 26.43
N GLY A 456 -17.79 27.34 25.34
CA GLY A 456 -16.37 27.70 25.27
C GLY A 456 -15.40 26.54 25.56
N SER A 457 -15.89 25.33 25.85
CA SER A 457 -15.03 24.15 25.96
C SER A 457 -14.39 23.80 24.62
N LEU A 458 -13.12 23.40 24.66
CA LEU A 458 -12.30 23.08 23.49
C LEU A 458 -11.94 21.59 23.49
N GLY A 459 -11.91 20.98 22.32
CA GLY A 459 -11.43 19.60 22.17
C GLY A 459 -11.53 19.09 20.74
N PHE A 460 -11.03 17.88 20.52
CA PHE A 460 -11.17 17.19 19.26
C PHE A 460 -12.59 16.63 19.10
N ILE A 461 -13.11 16.75 17.89
CA ILE A 461 -14.39 16.18 17.46
C ILE A 461 -14.18 15.34 16.21
N PRO A 462 -14.90 14.23 16.03
CA PRO A 462 -14.86 13.48 14.79
C PRO A 462 -15.59 14.25 13.69
N ALA A 463 -14.89 14.55 12.59
CA ALA A 463 -15.41 15.33 11.46
C ALA A 463 -16.67 14.71 10.83
N ASN A 464 -16.84 13.39 10.94
CA ASN A 464 -18.00 12.66 10.44
C ASN A 464 -19.23 12.71 11.37
N PHE A 465 -19.15 13.37 12.53
CA PHE A 465 -20.27 13.60 13.44
C PHE A 465 -20.83 15.02 13.37
N VAL A 466 -20.31 15.86 12.47
CA VAL A 466 -20.72 17.24 12.31
C VAL A 466 -20.98 17.57 10.84
N ASP A 467 -21.80 18.59 10.61
CA ASP A 467 -22.07 19.14 9.27
C ASP A 467 -21.68 20.61 9.21
N ILE A 468 -21.06 21.04 8.12
CA ILE A 468 -20.59 22.43 7.96
C ILE A 468 -21.82 23.34 7.71
N ILE A 469 -22.02 24.36 8.56
CA ILE A 469 -23.15 25.28 8.43
C ILE A 469 -22.81 26.59 7.71
N ASP A 470 -21.53 26.98 7.65
CA ASP A 470 -21.06 28.13 6.88
C ASP A 470 -19.64 27.89 6.35
N GLY A 471 -19.45 28.09 5.04
CA GLY A 471 -18.15 28.04 4.36
C GLY A 471 -17.71 29.42 3.90
#